data_AF-A0A1F6XM62-F1
#
_entry.id   AF-A0A1F6XM62-F1
#
_cell.length_a   1.000
_cell.length_b   1.000
_cell.length_c   1.000
_cell.angle_alpha   90.00
_cell.angle_beta   90.00
_cell.angle_gamma   90.00
#
_symmetry.space_group_name_H-M   'P 1'
#
loop_
_entity.id
_entity.type
_entity.pdbx_description
1 polymer ?
#
loop_
_entity_poly.entity_id
_entity_poly.type
_entity_poly.pdbx_seq_one_letter_code
_entity_poly.pdbx_strand_id
1 'polypeptide(L)' 'MNWTPVIVFYVKTTAWVVLPLVIGLIAGKFTESQTLFFVFLMIGFGITCFGIYKEIKQYKKNL' A
#
# COMPACT_ATOMS: atom_id res chain seq x y z
N MET A 1 -28.53 6.61 -3.77
CA MET A 1 -27.33 6.70 -2.92
C MET A 1 -26.13 6.25 -3.76
N ASN A 2 -25.21 7.17 -4.10
CA ASN A 2 -24.11 6.87 -5.02
C ASN A 2 -22.91 6.31 -4.22
N TRP A 3 -22.70 4.99 -4.28
CA TRP A 3 -21.65 4.28 -3.51
C TRP A 3 -20.27 4.34 -4.16
N THR A 4 -20.20 4.81 -5.41
CA THR A 4 -18.98 4.94 -6.21
C THR A 4 -17.77 5.55 -5.46
N PRO A 5 -17.88 6.71 -4.76
CA PRO A 5 -16.73 7.30 -4.09
C PRO A 5 -16.18 6.44 -2.94
N VAL A 6 -17.05 5.72 -2.23
CA VAL A 6 -16.66 4.82 -1.13
C VAL A 6 -15.93 3.60 -1.69
N ILE A 7 -16.44 3.02 -2.77
CA ILE A 7 -15.82 1.87 -3.45
C ILE A 7 -14.44 2.26 -4.00
N VAL A 8 -14.31 3.43 -4.64
CA VAL A 8 -13.02 3.91 -5.18
C VAL A 8 -11.99 4.15 -4.08
N PHE A 9 -12.40 4.75 -2.95
CA PHE A 9 -11.51 4.92 -1.80
C PHE A 9 -11.03 3.57 -1.27
N TYR A 10 -11.94 2.63 -1.04
CA TYR A 10 -11.62 1.30 -0.51
C TYR A 10 -10.66 0.52 -1.42
N VAL A 11 -10.90 0.53 -2.74
CA VAL A 11 -10.03 -0.15 -3.72
C VAL A 11 -8.64 0.49 -3.76
N LYS A 12 -8.54 1.83 -3.72
CA LYS A 12 -7.25 2.51 -3.67
C LYS A 12 -6.47 2.21 -2.40
N THR A 13 -7.13 2.24 -1.25
CA THR A 13 -6.50 1.92 0.05
C THR A 13 -6.00 0.49 0.07
N THR A 14 -6.78 -0.48 -0.42
CA THR A 14 -6.38 -1.89 -0.49
C THR A 14 -5.25 -2.11 -1.50
N ALA A 15 -5.23 -1.40 -2.63
CA ALA A 15 -4.12 -1.47 -3.61
C ALA A 15 -2.77 -1.09 -2.99
N TRP A 16 -2.72 -0.09 -2.10
CA TRP A 16 -1.50 0.30 -1.38
C TRP A 16 -0.96 -0.78 -0.43
N VAL A 17 -1.80 -1.73 -0.02
CA VAL A 17 -1.41 -2.88 0.81
C VAL A 17 -1.00 -4.06 -0.07
N VAL A 18 -1.81 -4.36 -1.09
CA VAL A 18 -1.57 -5.50 -2.00
C VAL A 18 -0.27 -5.34 -2.78
N LEU A 19 0.07 -4.12 -3.21
CA LEU A 19 1.25 -3.85 -4.03
C LEU A 19 2.58 -4.24 -3.34
N PRO A 20 2.90 -3.75 -2.13
CA PRO A 20 4.10 -4.19 -1.42
C PRO A 20 4.05 -5.66 -1.00
N LEU A 21 2.86 -6.24 -0.80
CA LEU A 21 2.72 -7.66 -0.49
C LEU A 21 3.13 -8.55 -1.69
N VAL A 22 2.68 -8.20 -2.89
CA VAL A 22 3.10 -8.88 -4.14
C VAL A 22 4.59 -8.68 -4.39
N ILE A 23 5.10 -7.46 -4.19
CA ILE A 23 6.54 -7.18 -4.30
C ILE A 23 7.34 -8.01 -3.30
N GLY A 24 6.88 -8.13 -2.06
CA GLY A 24 7.51 -8.95 -1.02
C GLY A 24 7.55 -10.43 -1.38
N LEU A 25 6.46 -10.97 -1.93
CA LEU A 25 6.41 -12.37 -2.41
C LEU A 25 7.37 -12.64 -3.56
N ILE A 26 7.51 -11.69 -4.49
CA ILE A 26 8.45 -11.80 -5.61
C ILE A 26 9.88 -11.66 -5.08
N ALA A 27 10.18 -10.61 -4.32
CA ALA A 27 11.50 -10.35 -3.77
C ALA A 27 12.00 -11.48 -2.86
N GLY A 28 11.12 -12.09 -2.08
CA GLY A 28 11.43 -13.24 -1.22
C GLY A 28 11.84 -14.50 -2.00
N LYS A 29 11.50 -14.62 -3.29
CA LYS A 29 11.99 -15.70 -4.15
C LYS A 29 13.40 -15.46 -4.68
N PHE A 30 13.87 -14.21 -4.69
CA PHE A 30 15.15 -13.82 -5.30
C PHE A 30 16.19 -13.39 -4.26
N THR A 31 15.83 -13.22 -2.99
CA THR A 31 16.74 -12.77 -1.94
C THR A 31 16.87 -13.81 -0.84
N GLU A 32 18.10 -14.28 -0.61
CA GLU A 32 18.43 -15.11 0.56
C GLU A 32 18.89 -14.26 1.75
N SER A 33 19.10 -12.96 1.55
CA SER A 33 19.55 -12.04 2.58
C SER A 33 18.37 -11.53 3.42
N GLN A 34 18.31 -11.99 4.67
CA GLN A 34 17.30 -11.52 5.63
C GLN A 34 17.35 -10.01 5.85
N THR A 35 18.53 -9.40 5.83
CA THR A 35 18.70 -7.96 6.00
C THR A 35 18.04 -7.17 4.87
N LEU A 36 18.25 -7.58 3.62
CA LEU A 36 17.60 -6.93 2.47
C LEU A 36 16.09 -7.12 2.52
N PHE A 37 15.61 -8.30 2.92
CA PHE A 37 14.18 -8.55 3.11
C PHE A 37 13.55 -7.58 4.11
N PHE A 38 14.15 -7.38 5.29
CA PHE A 38 13.64 -6.43 6.29
C PHE A 38 13.67 -4.98 5.81
N VAL A 39 14.71 -4.58 5.05
CA VAL A 39 14.79 -3.25 4.44
C VAL A 39 13.65 -3.03 3.45
N PHE A 40 13.41 -3.99 2.55
CA PHE A 40 12.29 -3.92 1.60
C PHE A 40 10.93 -3.92 2.30
N LEU A 41 10.78 -4.68 3.39
CA LEU A 41 9.55 -4.72 4.18
C LEU A 41 9.27 -3.38 4.86
N MET A 42 10.28 -2.76 5.48
CA MET A 42 10.13 -1.44 6.11
C MET A 42 9.82 -0.35 5.08
N ILE A 43 10.47 -0.38 3.91
CA ILE A 43 10.19 0.55 2.82
C ILE A 43 8.76 0.34 2.29
N GLY A 44 8.36 -0.91 2.03
CA GLY A 44 7.02 -1.26 1.57
C GLY A 44 5.94 -0.79 2.55
N PHE A 45 6.15 -1.05 3.85
CA PHE A 45 5.25 -0.59 4.91
C PHE A 45 5.15 0.94 4.97
N GLY A 46 6.28 1.65 4.90
CA GLY A 46 6.30 3.11 4.85
C GLY A 46 5.54 3.67 3.65
N ILE A 47 5.72 3.07 2.47
CA ILE A 47 4.99 3.43 1.24
C ILE A 47 3.49 3.19 1.40
N THR A 48 3.07 2.05 1.98
CA THR A 48 1.66 1.77 2.27
C THR A 48 1.08 2.82 3.20
N CYS A 49 1.71 3.09 4.35
CA CYS A 49 1.23 4.08 5.32
C CYS A 49 1.10 5.48 4.69
N PHE A 50 2.09 5.89 3.90
CA PHE A 50 2.07 7.17 3.21
C PHE A 50 0.97 7.24 2.15
N GLY A 51 0.80 6.18 1.35
CA GLY A 51 -0.25 6.06 0.35
C GLY A 51 -1.65 6.17 0.95
N ILE A 52 -1.90 5.43 2.02
CA ILE A 52 -3.17 5.47 2.77
C ILE A 52 -3.41 6.87 3.35
N TYR A 53 -2.41 7.48 3.99
CA TYR A 53 -2.53 8.83 4.53
C TYR A 53 -2.85 9.87 3.44
N LYS A 54 -2.19 9.77 2.28
CA LYS A 54 -2.43 10.65 1.13
C LYS A 54 -3.87 10.50 0.61
N GLU A 55 -4.35 9.27 0.45
CA GLU A 55 -5.73 9.01 -0.01
C GLU A 55 -6.77 9.53 1.00
N ILE A 56 -6.56 9.33 2.31
CA ILE A 56 -7.45 9.89 3.36
C ILE A 56 -7.45 11.42 3.31
N LYS A 57 -6.26 12.04 3.21
CA LYS A 57 -6.13 13.50 3.15
C LYS A 57 -6.81 14.07 1.91
N GLN A 58 -6.69 13.41 0.76
CA GLN A 58 -7.32 13.80 -0.48
C GLN A 58 -8.84 13.60 -0.45
N TYR A 59 -9.29 12.48 0.11
CA TYR A 59 -10.72 12.21 0.34
C TYR A 59 -11.35 13.28 1.24
N LYS A 60 -10.70 13.65 2.35
CA LYS A 60 -11.15 14.73 3.24
C LYS A 60 -11.18 16.11 2.58
N LYS A 61 -10.31 16.37 1.59
CA LYS A 61 -10.27 17.66 0.88
C LYS A 61 -11.35 17.76 -0.21
N ASN A 62 -11.82 16.62 -0.71
CA ASN A 62 -12.84 16.52 -1.75
C ASN A 62 -14.26 16.30 -1.16
N LEU A 63 -14.37 16.25 0.17
CA LEU A 63 -15.60 16.30 0.95
C LEU A 63 -15.90 17.75 1.33
#